data_AF-A0A9D9NAW8-F1
#
_entry.id   AF-A0A9D9NAW8-F1
#
_cell.length_a   1.000
_cell.length_b   1.000
_cell.length_c   1.000
_cell.angle_alpha   90.00
_cell.angle_beta   90.00
_cell.angle_gamma   90.00
#
_symmetry.space_group_name_H-M   'P 1'
#
loop_
_entity.id
_entity.type
_entity.pdbx_description
1 polymer ?
#
loop_
_entity_poly.entity_id
_entity_poly.type
_entity_poly.pdbx_seq_one_letter_code
_entity_poly.pdbx_strand_id
1 'polypeptide(L)' 'MGAFDPYDKEQRYEMRRQLNEQRTADLLAGRTNGRSGGVPANLPDDAPGFMKDYRDYYKTPRGFHPRSVNSNGGWEK' A
#
# COMPACT_ATOMS: atom_id res chain seq x y z
N MET A 1 6.35 2.10 -0.87
CA MET A 1 6.78 3.39 -1.46
C MET A 1 5.55 4.13 -1.91
N GLY A 2 5.53 5.45 -1.73
CA GLY A 2 4.38 6.29 -2.05
C GLY A 2 4.83 7.72 -2.32
N ALA A 3 3.95 8.54 -2.87
CA ALA A 3 4.29 9.90 -3.28
C ALA A 3 4.86 10.78 -2.13
N PHE A 4 4.59 10.43 -0.88
CA PHE A 4 5.03 11.14 0.32
C PHE A 4 5.98 10.32 1.21
N ASP A 5 6.66 9.30 0.66
CA ASP A 5 7.60 8.53 1.46
C ASP A 5 8.84 9.36 1.85
N PRO A 6 9.37 9.19 3.09
CA PRO A 6 10.49 9.97 3.60
C PRO A 6 11.85 9.52 3.05
N TYR A 7 11.86 8.62 2.05
CA TYR A 7 13.07 7.96 1.61
C TYR A 7 13.85 8.78 0.59
N ASP A 8 15.17 8.72 0.65
CA ASP A 8 16.05 9.26 -0.37
C ASP A 8 16.10 8.36 -1.63
N LYS A 9 16.85 8.79 -2.65
CA LYS A 9 16.98 8.07 -3.92
C LYS A 9 17.54 6.65 -3.74
N GLU A 10 18.58 6.50 -2.93
CA GLU A 10 19.30 5.24 -2.75
C GLU A 10 18.47 4.27 -1.90
N GLN A 11 17.83 4.76 -0.85
CA GLN A 11 16.85 4.00 -0.07
C GLN A 11 15.69 3.48 -0.92
N ARG A 12 15.16 4.32 -1.82
CA ARG A 12 14.14 3.88 -2.78
C ARG A 12 14.66 2.84 -3.76
N TYR A 13 15.92 2.95 -4.19
CA TYR A 13 16.54 1.98 -5.08
C TYR A 13 16.72 0.63 -4.40
N GLU A 14 17.31 0.61 -3.21
CA GLU A 14 17.51 -0.61 -2.42
C GLU A 14 16.19 -1.29 -2.10
N MET A 15 15.17 -0.52 -1.71
CA MET A 15 13.85 -1.07 -1.44
C MET A 15 13.21 -1.68 -2.69
N ARG A 16 13.37 -1.08 -3.89
CA ARG A 16 12.94 -1.71 -5.15
C ARG A 16 13.69 -3.00 -5.44
N ARG A 17 15.00 -3.05 -5.16
CA ARG A 17 15.82 -4.25 -5.39
C ARG A 17 15.32 -5.41 -4.52
N GLN A 18 15.16 -5.18 -3.22
CA GLN A 18 14.62 -6.16 -2.27
C GLN A 18 13.23 -6.65 -2.67
N LEU A 19 12.37 -5.74 -3.11
CA LEU A 19 11.02 -6.05 -3.57
C LEU A 19 11.04 -7.02 -4.77
N ASN A 20 11.89 -6.73 -5.76
CA ASN A 20 12.04 -7.55 -6.96
C ASN A 20 12.65 -8.93 -6.65
N GLU A 21 13.63 -8.99 -5.75
CA GLU A 21 14.22 -10.25 -5.27
C GLU A 21 13.14 -11.13 -4.63
N GLN A 22 12.35 -10.58 -3.72
CA GLN A 22 11.26 -11.30 -3.06
C GLN A 22 10.21 -11.81 -4.05
N ARG A 23 9.73 -10.95 -4.95
CA ARG A 23 8.75 -11.33 -5.99
C ARG A 23 9.26 -12.43 -6.89
N THR A 24 10.54 -12.38 -7.27
CA THR A 24 11.16 -13.41 -8.11
C THR A 24 11.21 -14.75 -7.36
N ALA A 25 11.63 -14.73 -6.10
CA ALA A 25 11.65 -15.94 -5.27
C ALA A 25 10.24 -16.53 -5.06
N ASP A 26 9.23 -15.69 -4.83
CA ASP A 26 7.84 -16.13 -4.70
C ASP A 26 7.29 -16.75 -5.97
N LEU A 27 7.56 -16.12 -7.12
CA LEU A 27 7.16 -16.66 -8.43
C LEU A 27 7.81 -18.00 -8.72
N LEU A 28 9.11 -18.15 -8.44
CA LEU A 28 9.83 -19.42 -8.59
C LEU A 28 9.32 -20.51 -7.64
N ALA A 29 8.85 -20.14 -6.45
CA ALA A 29 8.26 -21.05 -5.47
C ALA A 29 6.76 -21.32 -5.71
N GLY A 30 6.15 -20.75 -6.75
CA GLY A 30 4.71 -20.87 -7.02
C GLY A 30 3.81 -20.19 -5.99
N ARG A 31 4.33 -19.22 -5.23
CA ARG A 31 3.60 -18.47 -4.20
C ARG A 31 3.02 -17.19 -4.79
N THR A 32 1.85 -16.78 -4.27
CA THR A 32 1.31 -15.45 -4.54
C THR A 32 2.06 -14.40 -3.74
N ASN A 33 2.41 -13.27 -4.37
CA ASN A 33 3.00 -12.12 -3.69
C ASN A 33 2.12 -11.69 -2.50
N GLY A 34 2.75 -11.37 -1.37
CA GLY A 34 2.05 -10.72 -0.25
C GLY A 34 1.46 -9.37 -0.70
N ARG A 35 0.44 -8.85 -0.01
CA ARG A 35 -0.10 -7.52 -0.32
C ARG A 35 0.33 -6.46 0.70
N SER A 36 0.31 -5.21 0.28
CA SER A 36 0.74 -4.06 1.10
C SER A 36 -0.30 -3.59 2.12
N GLY A 37 -1.50 -4.17 2.10
CA GLY A 37 -2.63 -3.65 2.87
C GLY A 37 -3.27 -2.46 2.14
N GLY A 38 -4.60 -2.38 2.20
CA GLY A 38 -5.33 -1.22 1.67
C GLY A 38 -5.10 0.02 2.53
N VAL A 39 -5.86 1.09 2.25
CA VAL A 39 -5.91 2.25 3.13
C VAL A 39 -6.25 1.79 4.55
N PRO A 40 -5.60 2.31 5.61
CA PRO A 40 -5.93 1.93 6.98
C PRO A 40 -7.40 2.21 7.33
N ALA A 41 -8.02 1.33 8.11
CA ALA A 41 -9.38 1.57 8.61
C ALA A 41 -9.42 2.65 9.69
N ASN A 42 -8.36 2.72 10.50
CA ASN A 42 -8.17 3.69 11.57
C ASN A 42 -6.97 4.58 11.23
N LEU A 43 -7.08 5.86 11.56
CA LEU A 43 -6.00 6.83 11.48
C LEU A 43 -5.71 7.37 12.88
N PRO A 44 -4.49 7.84 13.16
CA PRO A 44 -4.20 8.64 14.35
C PRO A 44 -5.10 9.87 14.44
N ASP A 45 -5.43 10.31 15.66
CA ASP A 45 -6.30 11.47 15.88
C ASP A 45 -5.71 12.76 15.29
N ASP A 46 -4.39 12.88 15.32
CA ASP A 46 -3.58 13.98 14.79
C ASP A 46 -3.24 13.85 13.30
N ALA A 47 -3.82 12.86 12.60
CA ALA A 47 -3.58 12.69 11.17
C ALA A 47 -3.99 13.96 10.38
N PRO A 48 -3.20 14.37 9.36
CA PRO A 48 -3.54 15.50 8.50
C PRO A 48 -4.94 15.33 7.86
N GLY A 49 -5.67 16.44 7.68
CA GLY A 49 -7.04 16.41 7.14
C GLY A 49 -7.17 15.65 5.82
N PHE A 50 -6.23 15.84 4.88
CA PHE A 50 -6.24 15.14 3.59
C PHE A 50 -6.15 13.61 3.74
N MET A 51 -5.50 13.10 4.78
CA MET A 51 -5.42 11.65 5.05
C MET A 51 -6.78 11.12 5.54
N LYS A 52 -7.48 11.92 6.37
CA LYS A 52 -8.85 11.60 6.83
C LYS A 52 -9.81 11.55 5.65
N ASP A 53 -9.79 12.55 4.78
CA ASP A 53 -10.62 12.59 3.57
C ASP A 53 -10.31 11.42 2.63
N TYR A 54 -9.04 11.12 2.42
CA TYR A 54 -8.59 9.99 1.59
C TYR A 54 -9.07 8.64 2.15
N ARG A 55 -8.97 8.46 3.46
CA ARG A 55 -9.49 7.27 4.15
C ARG A 55 -11.00 7.16 4.04
N ASP A 56 -11.73 8.25 4.28
CA ASP A 56 -13.18 8.25 4.22
C ASP A 56 -13.70 7.94 2.83
N TYR A 57 -13.04 8.43 1.78
CA TYR A 57 -13.36 8.06 0.41
C TYR A 57 -13.30 6.53 0.22
N TYR A 58 -12.22 5.85 0.62
CA TYR A 58 -12.06 4.41 0.38
C TYR A 58 -12.72 3.47 1.39
N LYS A 59 -13.12 3.98 2.56
CA LYS A 59 -13.65 3.19 3.69
C LYS A 59 -15.10 3.45 4.04
N THR A 60 -15.75 4.39 3.38
CA THR A 60 -17.20 4.63 3.53
C THR A 60 -17.93 4.30 2.22
N PRO A 61 -19.28 4.15 2.25
CA PRO A 61 -20.06 3.84 1.05
C PRO A 61 -19.86 4.82 -0.12
N ARG A 62 -19.38 6.04 0.13
CA ARG A 62 -19.16 7.06 -0.91
C ARG A 62 -18.14 6.63 -1.97
N GLY A 63 -17.08 5.92 -1.59
CA GLY A 63 -16.03 5.50 -2.53
C GLY A 63 -15.48 4.10 -2.27
N PHE A 64 -16.04 3.36 -1.30
CA PHE A 64 -15.74 1.95 -1.13
C PHE A 64 -16.18 1.14 -2.35
N HIS A 65 -15.29 0.25 -2.81
CA HIS A 65 -15.64 -0.72 -3.84
C HIS A 65 -15.00 -2.09 -3.53
N PRO A 66 -15.75 -3.21 -3.60
CA PRO A 66 -15.23 -4.55 -3.28
C PRO A 66 -14.01 -4.98 -4.12
N ARG A 67 -13.86 -4.42 -5.32
CA ARG A 67 -12.72 -4.70 -6.22
C ARG A 67 -11.61 -3.64 -6.16
N SER A 68 -11.78 -2.58 -5.38
CA SER A 68 -10.75 -1.56 -5.21
C SER A 68 -9.65 -2.10 -4.31
N VAL A 69 -8.41 -2.11 -4.79
CA VAL A 69 -7.25 -2.53 -3.99
C VAL A 69 -7.10 -1.64 -2.76
N ASN A 70 -7.34 -0.34 -2.89
CA ASN A 70 -7.25 0.62 -1.79
C ASN A 70 -8.32 0.40 -0.71
N SER A 71 -9.49 -0.11 -1.07
CA SER A 71 -10.53 -0.46 -0.11
C SER A 71 -10.22 -1.74 0.67
N ASN A 72 -9.53 -2.73 0.06
CA ASN A 72 -9.53 -4.11 0.57
C ASN A 72 -8.16 -4.67 0.97
N GLY A 73 -7.10 -4.49 0.17
CA GLY A 73 -5.88 -5.29 0.38
C GLY A 73 -4.58 -4.68 -0.11
N GLY A 74 -4.64 -3.57 -0.84
CA GLY A 74 -3.47 -2.89 -1.37
C GLY A 74 -2.84 -3.61 -2.55
N TRP A 75 -1.74 -3.02 -3.00
CA TRP A 75 -0.93 -3.51 -4.11
C TRP A 75 -0.08 -4.70 -3.68
N GLU A 76 0.26 -5.55 -4.65
CA GLU A 76 1.23 -6.61 -4.44
C GLU A 76 2.56 -6.02 -3.94
N LYS A 77 3.12 -6.66 -2.92
CA LYS A 77 4.48 -6.45 -2.47
C LYS A 77 5.40 -7.12 -3.44
#